data_AF-A0A7W1FFK7-F1
#
_entry.id   AF-A0A7W1FFK7-F1
#
_cell.length_a   1.000
_cell.length_b   1.000
_cell.length_c   1.000
_cell.angle_alpha   90.00
_cell.angle_beta   90.00
_cell.angle_gamma   90.00
#
_symmetry.space_group_name_H-M   'P 1'
#
loop_
_entity.id
_entity.type
_entity.pdbx_description
1 polymer ?
#
loop_
_entity_poly.entity_id
_entity_poly.type
_entity_poly.pdbx_seq_one_letter_code
_entity_poly.pdbx_strand_id
1 'polypeptide(L)'
;MTHSMTIELPEAVYQSLSEEAKQKGKKAEEVAAELLEMMSSDKKLSDDEFERLADLLADEFEKRLPKDAKPLSDYAMSREGIYEDHL
;
A
#
# COMPACT_ATOMS: atom_id res chain seq x y z
N MET A 1 -19.34 -25.74 -3.83
CA MET A 1 -19.65 -25.48 -2.41
C MET A 1 -19.50 -23.99 -2.17
N THR A 2 -20.59 -23.26 -1.88
CA THR A 2 -20.52 -21.84 -1.53
C THR A 2 -20.14 -21.72 -0.06
N HIS A 3 -18.93 -21.23 0.23
CA HIS A 3 -18.50 -20.94 1.60
C HIS A 3 -19.13 -19.60 2.00
N SER A 4 -19.84 -19.59 3.13
CA SER A 4 -20.35 -18.35 3.74
C SER A 4 -19.46 -18.02 4.94
N MET A 5 -19.10 -16.74 5.07
CA MET A 5 -18.30 -16.21 6.16
C MET A 5 -19.14 -15.21 6.92
N THR A 6 -19.23 -15.39 8.24
CA THR A 6 -19.93 -14.46 9.14
C THR A 6 -18.89 -13.62 9.87
N ILE A 7 -19.06 -12.30 9.86
CA ILE A 7 -18.16 -11.34 10.50
C ILE A 7 -18.99 -10.49 11.45
N GLU A 8 -18.56 -10.40 12.71
CA GLU A 8 -19.12 -9.46 13.67
C GLU A 8 -18.40 -8.11 13.54
N LEU A 9 -19.15 -7.07 13.18
CA LEU A 9 -18.63 -5.71 13.07
C LEU A 9 -19.03 -4.89 14.30
N PRO A 10 -18.14 -4.06 14.86
CA PRO A 10 -18.53 -3.08 15.86
C PRO A 10 -19.59 -2.13 15.32
N GLU A 11 -20.56 -1.75 16.16
CA GLU A 11 -21.71 -0.91 15.76
C GLU A 11 -21.27 0.40 15.06
N ALA A 12 -20.22 1.05 15.56
CA ALA A 12 -19.68 2.28 14.96
C ALA A 12 -19.19 2.08 13.51
N VAL A 13 -18.63 0.90 13.21
CA VAL A 13 -18.14 0.54 11.87
C VAL A 13 -19.33 0.24 10.96
N TYR A 14 -20.34 -0.51 11.45
CA TYR A 14 -21.55 -0.79 10.68
C TYR A 14 -22.32 0.48 10.31
N GLN A 15 -22.49 1.42 11.26
CA GLN A 15 -23.14 2.70 11.01
C GLN A 15 -22.42 3.48 9.91
N SER A 16 -21.09 3.57 9.98
CA SER A 16 -20.27 4.25 8.97
C SER A 16 -20.44 3.64 7.58
N LEU A 17 -20.38 2.31 7.49
CA LEU A 17 -20.59 1.59 6.23
C LEU A 17 -22.01 1.74 5.69
N SER A 18 -23.01 1.79 6.57
CA SER A 18 -24.42 1.97 6.18
C SER A 18 -24.68 3.35 5.59
N GLU A 19 -24.05 4.39 6.12
CA GLU A 19 -24.16 5.75 5.59
C GLU A 19 -23.44 5.87 4.24
N GLU A 20 -22.26 5.25 4.11
CA GLU A 20 -21.54 5.17 2.84
C GLU A 20 -22.35 4.38 1.78
N ALA A 21 -22.99 3.29 2.18
CA ALA A 21 -23.85 2.49 1.31
C ALA A 21 -25.06 3.28 0.81
N LYS A 22 -25.71 4.06 1.68
CA LYS A 22 -26.80 4.99 1.28
C LYS A 22 -26.32 6.01 0.26
N GLN A 23 -25.14 6.60 0.47
CA GLN A 23 -24.56 7.57 -0.48
C GLN A 23 -24.26 6.93 -1.84
N LYS A 24 -23.81 5.68 -1.84
CA LYS A 24 -23.46 4.92 -3.05
C LYS A 24 -24.65 4.18 -3.68
N GLY A 25 -25.83 4.20 -3.07
CA GLY A 25 -27.00 3.43 -3.51
C GLY A 25 -26.80 1.91 -3.44
N LYS A 26 -25.91 1.44 -2.57
CA LYS A 26 -25.54 0.03 -2.38
C LYS A 26 -26.06 -0.49 -1.04
N LYS A 27 -25.95 -1.80 -0.82
CA LYS A 27 -26.15 -2.40 0.51
C LYS A 27 -24.89 -2.30 1.35
N ALA A 28 -25.03 -2.26 2.68
CA ALA A 28 -23.89 -2.16 3.60
C ALA A 28 -22.93 -3.36 3.46
N GLU A 29 -23.49 -4.54 3.17
CA GLU A 29 -22.74 -5.77 2.95
C GLU A 29 -21.87 -5.71 1.68
N GLU A 30 -22.34 -5.02 0.63
CA GLU A 30 -21.57 -4.84 -0.62
C GLU A 30 -20.39 -3.90 -0.40
N VAL A 31 -20.61 -2.79 0.33
CA VAL A 31 -19.52 -1.86 0.69
C VAL A 31 -18.51 -2.53 1.63
N ALA A 32 -18.98 -3.33 2.59
CA ALA A 32 -18.12 -4.11 3.47
C ALA A 32 -17.27 -5.14 2.69
N ALA A 33 -17.86 -5.82 1.71
CA ALA A 33 -17.16 -6.77 0.86
C ALA A 33 -16.10 -6.07 -0.01
N GLU A 34 -16.43 -4.92 -0.62
CA GLU A 34 -15.46 -4.11 -1.38
C GLU A 34 -14.29 -3.62 -0.52
N LEU A 35 -14.58 -3.19 0.71
CA LEU A 35 -13.54 -2.77 1.66
C LEU A 35 -12.63 -3.94 2.04
N LEU A 36 -13.21 -5.11 2.32
CA LEU A 36 -12.45 -6.33 2.62
C LEU A 36 -11.62 -6.77 1.42
N GLU A 37 -12.16 -6.70 0.21
CA GLU A 37 -11.42 -7.02 -1.02
C GLU A 37 -10.25 -6.05 -1.21
N MET A 38 -10.46 -4.75 -1.00
CA MET A 38 -9.39 -3.75 -1.06
C MET A 38 -8.29 -4.00 -0.02
N MET A 39 -8.67 -4.31 1.23
CA MET A 39 -7.71 -4.61 2.30
C MET A 39 -6.99 -5.94 2.13
N SER A 40 -7.67 -6.93 1.56
CA SER A 40 -7.13 -8.28 1.31
C SER A 40 -6.41 -8.35 -0.03
N SER A 41 -6.58 -7.35 -0.89
CA SER A 41 -5.79 -7.24 -2.10
C SER A 41 -4.36 -6.89 -1.71
N ASP A 42 -3.56 -7.93 -1.49
CA ASP A 42 -2.13 -7.89 -1.76
C ASP A 42 -1.97 -7.66 -3.26
N LYS A 43 -2.30 -6.44 -3.73
CA LYS A 43 -2.14 -6.06 -5.12
C LYS A 43 -0.64 -5.96 -5.35
N LYS A 44 -0.03 -7.11 -5.60
CA LYS A 44 1.33 -7.22 -6.11
C LYS A 44 1.36 -6.40 -7.39
N LEU A 45 2.19 -5.38 -7.38
CA LEU A 45 2.51 -4.65 -8.59
C LEU A 45 3.05 -5.67 -9.60
N SER A 46 2.63 -5.52 -10.86
CA SER A 46 3.40 -6.15 -11.92
C SER A 46 4.82 -5.59 -11.93
N ASP A 47 5.77 -6.36 -12.44
CA ASP A 47 7.16 -5.91 -12.56
C ASP A 47 7.21 -4.57 -13.33
N ASP A 48 6.45 -4.42 -14.42
CA ASP A 48 6.36 -3.16 -15.18
C ASP A 48 5.82 -1.97 -14.38
N GLU A 49 4.84 -2.19 -13.49
CA GLU A 49 4.31 -1.12 -12.62
C GLU A 49 5.32 -0.75 -11.54
N PHE A 50 6.04 -1.74 -11.00
CA PHE A 50 7.11 -1.51 -10.03
C PHE A 50 8.26 -0.72 -10.65
N GLU A 51 8.75 -1.14 -11.81
CA GLU A 51 9.85 -0.46 -12.52
C GLU A 51 9.49 0.99 -12.83
N ARG A 52 8.27 1.26 -13.32
CA ARG A 52 7.80 2.63 -13.56
C ARG A 52 7.79 3.49 -12.29
N LEU A 53 7.39 2.91 -11.15
CA LEU A 53 7.39 3.62 -9.88
C LEU A 53 8.81 3.87 -9.39
N ALA A 54 9.71 2.90 -9.56
CA ALA A 54 11.12 3.04 -9.23
C ALA A 54 11.79 4.15 -10.05
N ASP A 55 11.54 4.20 -11.36
CA ASP A 55 12.04 5.25 -12.25
C ASP A 55 11.54 6.64 -11.82
N LEU A 56 10.24 6.77 -11.54
CA LEU A 56 9.66 8.04 -11.09
C LEU A 56 10.26 8.52 -9.77
N LEU A 57 10.55 7.59 -8.84
CA LEU A 57 11.19 7.91 -7.57
C LEU A 57 12.65 8.34 -7.76
N ALA A 58 13.38 7.66 -8.65
CA ALA A 58 14.76 8.02 -8.99
C ALA A 58 14.82 9.43 -9.60
N ASP A 59 13.95 9.73 -10.57
CA ASP A 59 13.85 11.05 -11.19
C ASP A 59 13.54 12.16 -10.18
N GLU A 60 12.62 11.90 -9.24
CA GLU A 60 12.27 12.89 -8.22
C GLU A 60 13.39 13.07 -7.18
N PHE A 61 14.11 12.00 -6.85
CA PHE A 61 15.27 12.06 -5.98
C PHE A 61 16.39 12.91 -6.61
N GLU A 62 16.70 12.71 -7.90
CA GLU A 62 17.70 13.50 -8.61
C GLU A 62 17.36 15.00 -8.63
N LYS A 63 16.08 15.36 -8.85
CA LYS A 63 15.63 16.75 -8.85
C LYS A 63 15.79 17.43 -7.49
N ARG A 64 15.74 16.65 -6.41
CA ARG A 64 15.83 17.16 -5.02
C ARG A 64 17.26 17.13 -4.49
N LEU A 65 18.20 16.51 -5.19
CA LEU A 65 19.58 16.43 -4.76
C LEU A 65 20.28 17.80 -4.84
N PRO A 66 21.02 18.22 -3.80
CA PRO A 66 21.93 19.35 -3.91
C PRO A 66 22.98 19.14 -5.01
N LYS A 67 23.39 20.22 -5.69
CA LYS A 67 24.39 20.16 -6.78
C LYS A 67 25.76 19.62 -6.33
N ASP A 68 26.04 19.66 -5.04
CA ASP A 68 27.27 19.23 -4.38
C ASP A 68 27.08 17.95 -3.56
N ALA A 69 25.95 17.25 -3.75
CA ALA A 69 25.70 15.98 -3.09
C ALA A 69 26.82 14.99 -3.42
N LYS A 70 27.43 14.42 -2.38
CA LYS A 70 28.49 13.45 -2.52
C LYS A 70 27.88 12.08 -2.80
N PRO A 71 28.50 11.26 -3.67
CA PRO A 71 28.07 9.89 -3.83
C PRO A 71 28.20 9.14 -2.50
N LEU A 72 27.34 8.14 -2.32
CA LEU A 72 27.47 7.21 -1.20
C LEU A 72 28.83 6.52 -1.26
N SER A 73 29.43 6.24 -0.11
CA SER A 73 30.67 5.48 -0.05
C SER A 73 30.42 4.02 -0.46
N ASP A 74 31.45 3.36 -0.99
CA ASP A 74 31.37 1.93 -1.36
C ASP A 74 30.92 1.06 -0.17
N TYR A 75 31.29 1.45 1.05
CA TYR A 75 30.84 0.81 2.28
C TYR A 75 29.33 1.01 2.53
N ALA A 76 28.80 2.22 2.35
CA ALA A 76 27.37 2.49 2.49
C ALA A 76 26.52 1.75 1.42
N MET A 77 27.14 1.37 0.30
CA MET A 77 26.53 0.55 -0.74
C MET A 77 26.79 -0.96 -0.57
N SER A 78 27.58 -1.36 0.43
CA SER A 78 27.85 -2.78 0.72
C SER A 78 26.67 -3.44 1.43
N ARG A 79 26.54 -4.76 1.29
CA ARG A 79 25.50 -5.52 2.02
C ARG A 79 25.68 -5.36 3.53
N GLU A 80 26.92 -5.42 3.99
CA GLU A 80 27.28 -5.23 5.39
C GLU A 80 26.83 -3.85 5.89
N GLY A 81 27.11 -2.79 5.14
CA GLY A 81 26.68 -1.43 5.48
C GLY A 81 25.16 -1.19 5.42
N ILE A 82 24.40 -1.99 4.67
CA ILE A 82 22.93 -1.90 4.59
C ILE A 82 22.25 -2.58 5.78
N TYR A 83 22.84 -3.64 6.35
CA TYR A 83 22.21 -4.47 7.39
C TYR A 83 22.81 -4.30 8.79
N GLU A 84 23.85 -3.48 8.95
CA GLU A 84 24.59 -3.35 10.21
C GLU A 84 23.72 -2.88 11.41
N ASP A 85 22.65 -2.12 11.16
CA ASP A 85 21.77 -1.56 12.22
C ASP A 85 20.46 -2.35 12.44
N HIS A 86 20.32 -3.54 11.87
CA HIS A 86 19.06 -4.31 11.85
C HIS A 86 19.14 -5.73 12.45
N LEU A 87 20.16 -6.02 13.28
CA LEU A 87 20.31 -7.29 14.01
C LEU A 87 19.78 -7.25 15.45
#